data_AF-A0A969SAP1-F1
#
_entry.id   AF-A0A969SAP1-F1
#
_cell.length_a   1.000
_cell.length_b   1.000
_cell.length_c   1.000
_cell.angle_alpha   90.00
_cell.angle_beta   90.00
_cell.angle_gamma   90.00
#
_symmetry.space_group_name_H-M   'P 1'
#
loop_
_entity.id
_entity.type
_entity.pdbx_description
1 polymer ?
#
loop_
_entity_poly.entity_id
_entity_poly.type
_entity_poly.pdbx_seq_one_letter_code
_entity_poly.pdbx_strand_id
1 'polypeptide(L)'
;ITPEEFISRGWDECLAVLDRLNTALVNPNREADPCLATGDGWVAEEAFATGLLCFLLFPEEPLAALRRAALTAGDSDSIACLTGAFASAYLGMAAWPEDWVVRIEYRDQLAGLGQLWD
;
A
#
# COMPACT_ATOMS: atom_id res chain seq x y z
N ILE A 1 -5.04 -30.29 1.23
CA ILE A 1 -5.62 -28.94 1.24
C ILE A 1 -6.50 -28.82 0.00
N THR A 2 -7.80 -28.66 0.19
CA THR A 2 -8.72 -28.31 -0.90
C THR A 2 -8.55 -26.83 -1.28
N PRO A 3 -9.02 -26.40 -2.47
CA PRO A 3 -9.02 -24.98 -2.81
C PRO A 3 -9.69 -24.09 -1.76
N GLU A 4 -10.78 -24.54 -1.15
CA GLU A 4 -11.53 -23.81 -0.12
C GLU A 4 -10.71 -23.67 1.17
N GLU A 5 -10.03 -24.74 1.61
CA GLU A 5 -9.13 -24.70 2.77
C GLU A 5 -7.96 -23.74 2.54
N PHE A 6 -7.41 -23.71 1.32
CA PHE A 6 -6.32 -22.79 0.96
C PHE A 6 -6.78 -21.33 1.02
N ILE A 7 -7.96 -21.03 0.44
CA ILE A 7 -8.53 -19.68 0.45
C ILE A 7 -8.86 -19.23 1.88
N SER A 8 -9.47 -20.12 2.69
CA SER A 8 -9.79 -19.80 4.09
C SER A 8 -8.53 -19.43 4.87
N ARG A 9 -7.43 -20.18 4.70
CA ARG A 9 -6.16 -19.87 5.35
C ARG A 9 -5.61 -18.51 4.91
N GLY A 10 -5.70 -18.18 3.62
CA GLY A 10 -5.29 -16.85 3.12
C GLY A 10 -6.09 -15.70 3.73
N TRP A 11 -7.39 -15.90 3.99
CA TRP A 11 -8.18 -14.91 4.72
C TRP A 11 -7.71 -14.74 6.16
N ASP A 12 -7.39 -15.84 6.85
CA ASP A 12 -6.86 -15.79 8.21
C ASP A 12 -5.50 -15.07 8.27
N GLU A 13 -4.63 -15.30 7.28
CA GLU A 13 -3.33 -14.62 7.12
C GLU A 13 -3.53 -13.11 6.93
N CYS A 14 -4.46 -12.69 6.07
CA CYS A 14 -4.83 -11.28 5.88
C CYS A 14 -5.41 -10.63 7.15
N LEU A 15 -6.28 -11.34 7.89
CA LEU A 15 -6.85 -10.82 9.14
C LEU A 15 -5.75 -10.61 10.18
N ALA A 16 -4.81 -11.56 10.30
CA ALA A 16 -3.72 -11.48 11.28
C ALA A 16 -2.82 -10.26 11.05
N VAL A 17 -2.47 -9.94 9.80
CA VAL A 17 -1.66 -8.74 9.50
C VAL A 17 -2.45 -7.44 9.68
N LEU A 18 -3.77 -7.44 9.47
CA LEU A 18 -4.63 -6.29 9.75
C LEU A 18 -4.76 -6.03 11.26
N ASP A 19 -4.76 -7.06 12.10
CA ASP A 19 -4.70 -6.90 13.57
C ASP A 19 -3.37 -6.26 14.02
N ARG A 20 -2.25 -6.66 13.39
CA ARG A 20 -0.94 -6.02 13.62
C ARG A 20 -0.95 -4.55 13.21
N LEU A 21 -1.50 -4.24 12.03
CA LEU A 21 -1.68 -2.87 11.55
C LEU A 21 -2.51 -2.05 12.55
N ASN A 22 -3.65 -2.57 13.00
CA ASN A 22 -4.50 -1.88 13.97
C ASN A 22 -3.75 -1.59 15.28
N THR A 23 -2.94 -2.55 15.74
CA THR A 23 -2.06 -2.36 16.91
C THR A 23 -1.03 -1.26 16.67
N ALA A 24 -0.41 -1.22 15.48
CA ALA A 24 0.58 -0.19 15.12
C ALA A 24 -0.01 1.22 15.10
N LEU A 25 -1.28 1.37 14.72
CA LEU A 25 -1.97 2.66 14.69
C LEU A 25 -2.31 3.23 16.07
N VAL A 26 -2.30 2.41 17.13
CA VAL A 26 -2.53 2.89 18.51
C VAL A 26 -1.43 3.86 18.95
N ASN A 27 -0.18 3.61 18.54
CA ASN A 27 0.96 4.47 18.81
C ASN A 27 1.88 4.54 17.57
N PRO A 28 1.51 5.35 16.57
CA PRO A 28 2.16 5.33 15.26
C PRO A 28 3.60 5.85 15.34
N ASN A 29 4.52 5.13 14.72
CA ASN A 29 5.90 5.59 14.52
C ASN A 29 6.14 5.84 13.02
N ARG A 30 6.24 7.13 12.66
CA ARG A 30 6.43 7.58 11.27
C ARG A 30 7.87 7.40 10.77
N GLU A 31 8.82 7.30 11.68
CA GLU A 31 10.25 7.25 11.37
C GLU A 31 10.78 5.81 11.24
N ALA A 32 10.17 4.87 11.96
CA ALA A 32 10.53 3.46 11.88
C ALA A 32 10.21 2.87 10.50
N ASP A 33 10.93 1.80 10.16
CA ASP A 33 10.55 0.96 9.02
C ASP A 33 9.16 0.35 9.30
N PRO A 34 8.15 0.57 8.44
CA PRO A 34 6.79 0.07 8.64
C PRO A 34 6.71 -1.47 8.61
N CYS A 35 7.68 -2.16 8.02
CA CYS A 35 7.76 -3.62 8.04
C CYS A 35 7.92 -4.15 9.48
N LEU A 36 8.59 -3.39 10.37
CA LEU A 36 8.72 -3.78 11.78
C LEU A 36 7.37 -3.91 12.51
N ALA A 37 6.32 -3.27 11.99
CA ALA A 37 5.00 -3.26 12.59
C ALA A 37 4.05 -4.32 12.02
N THR A 38 4.22 -4.71 10.75
CA THR A 38 3.23 -5.49 10.00
C THR A 38 3.79 -6.83 9.46
N GLY A 39 5.11 -6.98 9.42
CA GLY A 39 5.82 -8.17 8.93
C GLY A 39 6.96 -7.78 7.98
N ASP A 40 7.79 -8.73 7.57
CA ASP A 40 8.99 -8.43 6.77
C ASP A 40 8.67 -7.85 5.37
N GLY A 41 7.42 -7.95 4.91
CA GLY A 41 6.92 -7.26 3.73
C GLY A 41 7.25 -7.96 2.42
N TRP A 42 7.58 -9.25 2.48
CA TRP A 42 7.95 -10.09 1.31
C TRP A 42 6.85 -11.03 0.85
N VAL A 43 5.74 -11.09 1.59
CA VAL A 43 4.53 -11.85 1.24
C VAL A 43 3.35 -10.90 1.05
N ALA A 44 2.32 -11.36 0.34
CA ALA A 44 1.26 -10.50 -0.18
C ALA A 44 0.47 -9.78 0.93
N GLU A 45 0.10 -10.52 1.97
CA GLU A 45 -0.64 -10.02 3.13
C GLU A 45 0.18 -8.97 3.91
N GLU A 46 1.48 -9.20 4.09
CA GLU A 46 2.36 -8.23 4.74
C GLU A 46 2.53 -6.98 3.88
N ALA A 47 2.81 -7.11 2.58
CA ALA A 47 2.91 -5.97 1.67
C ALA A 47 1.61 -5.13 1.65
N PHE A 48 0.45 -5.80 1.67
CA PHE A 48 -0.86 -5.15 1.78
C PHE A 48 -1.00 -4.34 3.08
N ALA A 49 -0.72 -4.95 4.23
CA ALA A 49 -0.82 -4.26 5.52
C ALA A 49 0.23 -3.14 5.66
N THR A 50 1.47 -3.35 5.22
CA THR A 50 2.52 -2.34 5.23
C THR A 50 2.16 -1.14 4.36
N GLY A 51 1.64 -1.38 3.14
CA GLY A 51 1.21 -0.31 2.25
C GLY A 51 0.03 0.48 2.81
N LEU A 52 -0.94 -0.22 3.41
CA LEU A 52 -2.07 0.42 4.08
C LEU A 52 -1.61 1.25 5.30
N LEU A 53 -0.67 0.73 6.10
CA LEU A 53 -0.08 1.48 7.22
C LEU A 53 0.61 2.76 6.71
N CYS A 54 1.41 2.68 5.65
CA CYS A 54 2.09 3.86 5.08
C CYS A 54 1.10 4.94 4.65
N PHE A 55 -0.03 4.56 4.04
CA PHE A 55 -1.10 5.49 3.72
C PHE A 55 -1.73 6.09 4.98
N LEU A 56 -2.13 5.26 5.95
CA LEU A 56 -2.83 5.70 7.17
C LEU A 56 -1.96 6.56 8.09
N LEU A 57 -0.64 6.47 8.01
CA LEU A 57 0.27 7.39 8.70
C LEU A 57 0.22 8.82 8.13
N PHE A 58 -0.16 8.98 6.85
CA PHE A 58 -0.06 10.21 6.06
C PHE A 58 -1.23 10.39 5.06
N PRO A 59 -2.50 10.30 5.49
CA PRO A 59 -3.65 10.18 4.57
C PRO A 59 -3.86 11.41 3.66
N GLU A 60 -3.44 12.59 4.12
CA GLU A 60 -3.53 13.86 3.39
C GLU A 60 -2.17 14.31 2.80
N GLU A 61 -1.14 13.46 2.92
CA GLU A 61 0.24 13.78 2.52
C GLU A 61 0.78 12.67 1.58
N PRO A 62 0.25 12.53 0.36
CA PRO A 62 0.48 11.36 -0.51
C PRO A 62 1.95 11.16 -0.86
N LEU A 63 2.73 12.24 -1.01
CA LEU A 63 4.17 12.15 -1.25
C LEU A 63 4.92 11.64 -0.01
N ALA A 64 4.47 11.98 1.20
CA ALA A 64 5.07 11.45 2.43
C ALA A 64 4.73 9.96 2.60
N ALA A 65 3.47 9.59 2.36
CA ALA A 65 3.02 8.20 2.35
C ALA A 65 3.85 7.35 1.37
N LEU A 66 3.96 7.80 0.12
CA LEU A 66 4.67 7.08 -0.93
C LEU A 66 6.18 6.99 -0.64
N ARG A 67 6.80 8.06 -0.14
CA ARG A 67 8.21 8.03 0.28
C ARG A 67 8.44 7.04 1.43
N ARG A 68 7.53 7.00 2.39
CA ARG A 68 7.63 6.04 3.50
C ARG A 68 7.57 4.61 3.00
N ALA A 69 6.61 4.33 2.12
CA ALA A 69 6.40 3.03 1.51
C ALA A 69 7.56 2.55 0.61
N ALA A 70 8.21 3.49 -0.09
CA ALA A 70 9.37 3.20 -0.93
C ALA A 70 10.69 3.02 -0.15
N LEU A 71 10.75 3.43 1.12
CA LEU A 71 11.93 3.31 1.98
C LEU A 71 11.66 2.32 3.11
N THR A 72 11.76 1.04 2.78
CA THR A 72 11.52 -0.09 3.68
C THR A 72 12.49 -1.24 3.34
N ALA A 73 12.63 -2.21 4.25
CA ALA A 73 13.40 -3.44 4.02
C ALA A 73 12.63 -4.53 3.24
N GLY A 74 11.32 -4.35 3.03
CA GLY A 74 10.45 -5.29 2.32
C GLY A 74 10.40 -5.07 0.82
N ASP A 75 9.34 -5.59 0.19
CA ASP A 75 9.07 -5.45 -1.26
C ASP A 75 8.58 -4.03 -1.60
N SER A 76 9.52 -3.08 -1.58
CA SER A 76 9.24 -1.64 -1.55
C SER A 76 8.43 -1.12 -2.75
N ASP A 77 8.57 -1.70 -3.93
CA ASP A 77 7.81 -1.31 -5.12
C ASP A 77 6.35 -1.76 -5.05
N SER A 78 6.09 -3.00 -4.60
CA SER A 78 4.74 -3.49 -4.31
C SER A 78 4.07 -2.68 -3.19
N ILE A 79 4.79 -2.42 -2.10
CA ILE A 79 4.29 -1.63 -0.96
C ILE A 79 4.00 -0.18 -1.39
N ALA A 80 4.88 0.43 -2.18
CA ALA A 80 4.68 1.78 -2.72
C ALA A 80 3.52 1.83 -3.73
N CYS A 81 3.37 0.81 -4.57
CA CYS A 81 2.25 0.68 -5.51
C CYS A 81 0.90 0.65 -4.77
N LEU A 82 0.78 -0.20 -3.74
CA LEU A 82 -0.42 -0.29 -2.91
C LEU A 82 -0.71 1.02 -2.16
N THR A 83 0.32 1.63 -1.56
CA THR A 83 0.20 2.92 -0.87
C THR A 83 -0.29 4.02 -1.82
N GLY A 84 0.28 4.08 -3.02
CA GLY A 84 -0.14 5.02 -4.06
C GLY A 84 -1.57 4.79 -4.54
N ALA A 85 -2.00 3.53 -4.66
CA ALA A 85 -3.38 3.19 -5.00
C ALA A 85 -4.37 3.67 -3.93
N PHE A 86 -4.09 3.45 -2.64
CA PHE A 86 -4.93 3.94 -1.54
C PHE A 86 -5.00 5.47 -1.51
N ALA A 87 -3.85 6.15 -1.61
CA ALA A 87 -3.78 7.60 -1.64
C ALA A 87 -4.54 8.19 -2.84
N SER A 88 -4.42 7.59 -4.02
CA SER A 88 -5.12 8.04 -5.23
C SER A 88 -6.62 7.83 -5.15
N ALA A 89 -7.07 6.70 -4.59
CA ALA A 89 -8.48 6.44 -4.37
C ALA A 89 -9.11 7.43 -3.38
N TYR A 90 -8.34 7.88 -2.38
CA TYR A 90 -8.80 8.80 -1.35
C TYR A 90 -8.74 10.29 -1.76
N LEU A 91 -7.64 10.73 -2.39
CA LEU A 91 -7.40 12.14 -2.73
C LEU A 91 -7.66 12.49 -4.20
N GLY A 92 -7.79 11.47 -5.06
CA GLY A 92 -7.85 11.63 -6.52
C GLY A 92 -6.48 11.89 -7.17
N MET A 93 -6.46 11.82 -8.51
CA MET A 93 -5.24 11.97 -9.30
C MET A 93 -4.59 13.36 -9.21
N ALA A 94 -5.36 14.39 -8.84
CA ALA A 94 -4.85 15.76 -8.69
C ALA A 94 -3.87 15.93 -7.52
N ALA A 95 -3.77 14.93 -6.63
CA ALA A 95 -2.86 14.95 -5.49
C ALA A 95 -1.39 14.66 -5.88
N TRP A 96 -1.15 14.18 -7.10
CA TRP A 96 0.18 13.83 -7.58
C TRP A 96 0.84 14.96 -8.39
N PRO A 97 2.16 15.14 -8.29
CA PRO A 97 2.88 16.10 -9.13
C PRO A 97 2.78 15.73 -10.61
N GLU A 98 2.40 16.70 -11.44
CA GLU A 98 2.23 16.47 -12.88
C GLU A 98 3.52 15.95 -13.54
N ASP A 99 4.67 16.46 -13.12
CA ASP A 99 5.99 16.04 -13.60
C ASP A 99 6.32 14.58 -13.27
N TRP A 100 5.71 14.00 -12.23
CA TRP A 100 5.83 12.57 -11.94
C TRP A 100 4.93 11.76 -12.85
N VAL A 101 3.67 12.18 -12.97
CA VAL A 101 2.66 11.49 -13.76
C VAL A 101 3.09 11.36 -15.23
N VAL A 102 3.63 12.42 -15.84
CA VAL A 102 4.06 12.39 -17.26
C VAL A 102 5.27 11.49 -17.52
N ARG A 103 5.97 11.02 -16.48
CA ARG A 103 7.14 10.13 -16.60
C ARG A 103 6.79 8.65 -16.44
N ILE A 104 5.53 8.33 -16.14
CA ILE A 104 5.06 6.96 -15.98
C ILE A 104 5.11 6.25 -17.33
N GLU A 105 5.78 5.09 -17.37
CA GLU A 105 5.77 4.21 -18.53
C GLU A 105 4.34 3.71 -18.78
N TYR A 106 3.90 3.70 -20.04
CA TYR A 106 2.54 3.31 -20.43
C TYR A 106 1.41 4.15 -19.81
N ARG A 107 1.70 5.38 -19.34
CA ARG A 107 0.72 6.31 -18.76
C ARG A 107 -0.59 6.37 -19.54
N ASP A 108 -0.52 6.53 -20.86
CA ASP A 108 -1.71 6.71 -21.70
C ASP A 108 -2.57 5.44 -21.76
N GLN A 109 -1.95 4.26 -21.68
CA GLN A 109 -2.67 2.99 -21.58
C GLN A 109 -3.32 2.82 -20.22
N LEU A 110 -2.62 3.15 -19.14
CA LEU A 110 -3.15 3.13 -17.77
C LEU A 110 -4.34 4.10 -17.62
N ALA A 111 -4.21 5.32 -18.15
CA ALA A 111 -5.27 6.32 -18.14
C ALA A 111 -6.50 5.85 -18.95
N GLY A 112 -6.27 5.22 -20.10
CA GLY A 112 -7.34 4.61 -20.89
C GLY A 112 -8.05 3.48 -20.14
N LEU A 113 -7.32 2.67 -19.38
CA LEU A 113 -7.89 1.60 -18.57
C LEU A 113 -8.78 2.14 -17.44
N GLY A 114 -8.33 3.20 -16.76
CA GLY A 114 -9.09 3.84 -15.68
C GLY A 114 -10.43 4.41 -16.15
N GLN A 115 -10.47 5.03 -17.33
CA GLN A 115 -11.71 5.58 -17.92
C GLN A 115 -12.75 4.51 -18.29
N LEU A 116 -12.37 3.23 -18.42
CA LEU A 116 -13.33 2.15 -18.67
C LEU A 116 -14.10 1.72 -17.41
N TRP A 117 -13.65 2.17 -16.24
CA TRP A 117 -14.23 1.82 -14.95
C TRP A 117 -14.99 2.98 -14.27
N ASP A 118 -14.95 4.18 -14.85
CA ASP A 118 -15.80 5.33 -14.49
C ASP A 118 -17.16 5.30 -15.22
#